data_AF-A0A3M1X228-F1
#
_entry.id   AF-A0A3M1X228-F1
#
_cell.length_a   1.000
_cell.length_b   1.000
_cell.length_c   1.000
_cell.angle_alpha   90.00
_cell.angle_beta   90.00
_cell.angle_gamma   90.00
#
_symmetry.space_group_name_H-M   'P 1'
#
loop_
_entity.id
_entity.type
_entity.pdbx_description
1 polymer ?
#
loop_
_entity_poly.entity_id
_entity_poly.type
_entity_poly.pdbx_seq_one_letter_code
_entity_poly.pdbx_strand_id
1 'polypeptide(L)'
;MDLPAYERLLRTYFADGTEAFLPQVSINCVVFRYTHPRLEVLFSRVPGMEEWYLPGGYVRKDETLEAAAYRNLTYSGIEQVFLRQIYT
;
A
#
# COMPACT_ATOMS: atom_id res chain seq x y z
N MET A 1 -11.85 24.88 -8.72
CA MET A 1 -12.27 23.62 -9.37
C MET A 1 -11.78 22.51 -8.46
N ASP A 2 -12.69 21.70 -7.91
CA ASP A 2 -12.31 20.64 -6.96
C ASP A 2 -11.55 19.54 -7.69
N LEU A 3 -10.34 19.23 -7.23
CA LEU A 3 -9.55 18.12 -7.77
C LEU A 3 -10.27 16.79 -7.53
N PRO A 4 -10.19 15.79 -8.43
CA PRO A 4 -10.67 14.44 -8.17
C PRO A 4 -10.14 13.86 -6.85
N ALA A 5 -10.90 12.96 -6.21
CA ALA A 5 -10.55 12.40 -4.90
C ALA A 5 -9.16 11.72 -4.89
N TYR A 6 -8.80 11.03 -5.98
CA TYR A 6 -7.49 10.40 -6.13
C TYR A 6 -6.34 11.43 -6.17
N GLU A 7 -6.50 12.55 -6.87
CA GLU A 7 -5.46 13.59 -6.93
C GLU A 7 -5.22 14.21 -5.55
N ARG A 8 -6.28 14.40 -4.76
CA ARG A 8 -6.14 14.87 -3.37
C ARG A 8 -5.41 13.85 -2.50
N LEU A 9 -5.70 12.56 -2.67
CA LEU A 9 -5.02 11.48 -1.96
C LEU A 9 -3.52 11.47 -2.30
N LEU A 10 -3.17 11.52 -3.59
CA LEU A 10 -1.77 11.59 -4.03
C LEU A 10 -1.06 12.82 -3.47
N ARG A 11 -1.67 14.00 -3.57
CA ARG A 11 -1.06 15.23 -3.05
C ARG A 11 -0.83 15.16 -1.54
N THR A 12 -1.76 14.58 -0.79
CA THR A 12 -1.62 14.42 0.66
C THR A 12 -0.54 13.39 0.99
N TYR A 13 -0.54 12.25 0.29
CA TYR A 13 0.43 11.18 0.51
C TYR A 13 1.86 11.60 0.14
N PHE A 14 2.03 12.41 -0.91
CA PHE A 14 3.33 12.85 -1.43
C PHE A 14 3.71 14.29 -1.04
N ALA A 15 2.97 14.95 -0.15
CA ALA A 15 3.18 16.35 0.21
C ALA A 15 4.65 16.64 0.59
N ASP A 16 5.25 15.74 1.38
CA ASP A 16 6.64 15.80 1.83
C ASP A 16 7.47 14.64 1.26
N GLY A 17 7.10 14.15 0.07
CA GLY A 17 7.50 12.81 -0.39
C GLY A 17 9.02 12.57 -0.43
N THR A 18 9.80 13.55 -0.92
CA THR A 18 11.27 13.43 -1.01
C THR A 18 11.94 13.50 0.35
N GLU A 19 11.32 14.15 1.34
CA GLU A 19 11.86 14.25 2.69
C GLU A 19 11.50 13.02 3.52
N ALA A 20 10.27 12.54 3.39
CA ALA A 20 9.74 11.44 4.18
C ALA A 20 10.15 10.05 3.66
N PHE A 21 10.26 9.86 2.34
CA PHE A 21 10.44 8.54 1.73
C PHE A 21 11.82 8.31 1.11
N LEU A 22 12.23 7.04 1.06
CA LEU A 22 13.37 6.60 0.27
C LEU A 22 13.04 6.78 -1.22
N PRO A 23 13.89 7.49 -1.99
CA PRO A 23 13.71 7.61 -3.41
C PRO A 23 13.72 6.23 -4.08
N GLN A 24 12.82 5.99 -5.02
CA GLN A 24 12.81 4.81 -5.90
C GLN A 24 12.53 3.46 -5.21
N VAL A 25 12.30 3.44 -3.89
CA VAL A 25 11.97 2.21 -3.16
C VAL A 25 10.49 2.20 -2.79
N SER A 26 9.78 1.20 -3.29
CA SER A 26 8.38 0.92 -2.96
C SER A 26 8.20 -0.54 -2.60
N ILE A 27 7.12 -0.83 -1.88
CA ILE A 27 6.74 -2.18 -1.47
C ILE A 27 5.30 -2.42 -1.92
N ASN A 28 5.05 -3.62 -2.43
CA ASN A 28 3.71 -4.12 -2.72
C ASN A 28 3.50 -5.44 -1.96
N CYS A 29 2.32 -5.58 -1.36
CA CYS A 29 1.93 -6.73 -0.56
C CYS A 29 0.85 -7.53 -1.30
N VAL A 30 1.07 -8.83 -1.45
CA VAL A 30 0.05 -9.77 -1.92
C VAL A 30 -0.48 -10.53 -0.72
N VAL A 31 -1.67 -10.18 -0.25
CA VAL A 31 -2.29 -10.83 0.91
C VAL A 31 -3.30 -11.87 0.44
N PHE A 32 -3.10 -13.10 0.88
CA PHE A 32 -4.00 -14.21 0.62
C PHE A 32 -4.94 -14.43 1.80
N ARG A 33 -6.23 -14.63 1.52
CA ARG A 33 -7.20 -15.19 2.46
C ARG A 33 -7.62 -16.57 1.98
N TYR A 34 -7.62 -17.55 2.88
CA TYR A 34 -8.12 -18.88 2.60
C TYR A 34 -9.39 -19.16 3.40
N THR A 35 -10.48 -19.40 2.69
CA THR A 35 -11.77 -19.83 3.25
C THR A 35 -12.20 -21.06 2.46
N HIS A 36 -12.01 -22.26 3.03
CA HIS A 36 -12.15 -23.51 2.30
C HIS A 36 -13.44 -23.60 1.44
N PRO A 37 -13.35 -23.99 0.14
CA PRO A 37 -12.15 -24.35 -0.63
C PRO A 37 -11.51 -23.17 -1.40
N ARG A 38 -11.85 -21.93 -1.07
CA ARG A 38 -11.50 -20.72 -1.83
C ARG A 38 -10.23 -20.05 -1.31
N LEU A 39 -9.35 -19.70 -2.25
CA LEU A 39 -8.23 -18.78 -2.04
C LEU A 39 -8.56 -17.44 -2.69
N GLU A 40 -8.40 -16.35 -1.96
CA GLU A 40 -8.72 -14.98 -2.40
C GLU A 40 -7.50 -14.08 -2.21
N VAL A 41 -7.39 -13.06 -3.07
CA VAL A 41 -6.30 -12.06 -3.01
C VAL A 41 -6.91 -10.70 -2.74
N LEU A 42 -6.29 -9.95 -1.83
CA LEU A 42 -6.68 -8.58 -1.54
C LEU A 42 -6.23 -7.62 -2.64
N PHE A 43 -7.17 -6.87 -3.18
CA PHE A 43 -6.92 -5.70 -4.02
C PHE A 43 -7.55 -4.46 -3.37
N SER A 44 -6.90 -3.32 -3.57
CA SER A 44 -7.40 -2.00 -3.17
C SER A 44 -7.81 -1.19 -4.40
N ARG A 45 -8.71 -0.22 -4.22
CA ARG A 45 -9.14 0.73 -5.25
C ARG A 45 -9.35 2.10 -4.61
N VAL A 46 -8.82 3.16 -5.23
CA VAL A 46 -9.05 4.52 -4.75
C VAL A 46 -10.39 5.00 -5.30
N PRO A 47 -11.25 5.65 -4.50
CA PRO A 47 -12.45 6.29 -5.02
C PRO A 47 -12.12 7.24 -6.19
N GLY A 48 -12.76 7.00 -7.33
CA GLY A 48 -12.52 7.76 -8.55
C GLY A 48 -11.46 7.19 -9.49
N MET A 49 -10.86 6.04 -9.17
CA MET A 49 -10.08 5.23 -10.10
C MET A 49 -10.83 3.95 -10.49
N GLU A 50 -10.68 3.51 -11.72
CA GLU A 50 -11.28 2.27 -12.21
C GLU A 50 -10.40 1.06 -11.92
N GLU A 51 -9.09 1.28 -11.84
CA GLU A 51 -8.07 0.27 -11.70
C GLU A 51 -7.96 -0.27 -10.26
N TRP A 52 -7.75 -1.58 -10.17
CA TRP A 52 -7.38 -2.25 -8.93
C TRP A 52 -5.86 -2.30 -8.79
N TYR A 53 -5.37 -2.17 -7.57
CA TYR A 53 -3.95 -2.25 -7.27
C TYR A 53 -3.68 -3.12 -6.04
N LEU A 54 -2.46 -3.63 -5.95
CA LEU A 54 -2.00 -4.33 -4.75
C LEU A 54 -1.76 -3.32 -3.63
N PRO A 55 -2.15 -3.63 -2.38
CA PRO A 55 -1.79 -2.81 -1.23
C PRO A 55 -0.28 -2.57 -1.18
N GLY A 56 0.14 -1.33 -1.04
CA GLY A 56 1.55 -0.98 -1.15
C GLY A 56 1.78 0.51 -1.01
N GLY A 57 3.04 0.89 -1.15
CA GLY A 57 3.45 2.29 -1.07
C GLY A 57 4.96 2.43 -0.89
N TYR A 58 5.38 3.65 -0.59
CA TYR A 58 6.79 4.00 -0.44
C TYR A 58 7.29 3.68 0.97
N VAL A 59 8.60 3.46 1.09
CA VAL A 59 9.30 3.21 2.34
C VAL A 59 9.77 4.54 2.92
N ARG A 60 9.46 4.81 4.19
CA ARG A 60 9.94 6.02 4.88
C ARG A 60 11.43 5.89 5.21
N LYS A 61 12.12 7.02 5.31
CA LYS A 61 13.56 7.03 5.63
C LYS A 61 13.88 6.52 7.05
N ASP A 62 12.91 6.55 7.95
CA ASP A 62 13.03 6.22 9.36
C ASP A 62 12.44 4.84 9.74
N GLU A 63 12.07 4.01 8.75
CA GLU A 63 11.48 2.68 8.99
C GLU A 63 12.19 1.57 8.19
N THR A 64 12.03 0.33 8.63
CA THR A 64 12.52 -0.85 7.90
C THR A 64 11.57 -1.23 6.76
N LEU A 65 12.03 -2.03 5.79
CA LEU A 65 11.16 -2.58 4.73
C LEU A 65 9.97 -3.34 5.31
N GLU A 66 10.20 -4.12 6.36
CA GLU A 66 9.14 -4.87 7.05
C GLU A 66 8.12 -3.94 7.70
N ALA A 67 8.58 -2.92 8.44
CA ALA A 67 7.69 -1.92 9.05
C ALA A 67 6.87 -1.18 7.99
N ALA A 68 7.49 -0.82 6.86
CA ALA A 68 6.81 -0.21 5.73
C ALA A 68 5.74 -1.13 5.13
N ALA A 69 6.00 -2.44 5.01
CA ALA A 69 5.02 -3.41 4.50
C ALA A 69 3.77 -3.46 5.40
N TYR A 70 3.96 -3.58 6.72
CA TYR A 70 2.85 -3.58 7.67
C TYR A 70 2.08 -2.25 7.67
N ARG A 71 2.78 -1.11 7.69
CA ARG A 71 2.16 0.23 7.65
C ARG A 71 1.32 0.44 6.39
N ASN A 72 1.79 0.00 5.22
CA ASN A 72 1.01 0.20 4.00
C ASN A 72 -0.25 -0.70 3.96
N LEU A 73 -0.23 -1.87 4.62
CA LEU A 73 -1.42 -2.73 4.72
C LEU A 73 -2.51 -2.17 5.64
N THR A 74 -2.15 -1.38 6.65
CA THR A 74 -3.17 -0.77 7.53
C THR A 74 -4.09 0.18 6.78
N TYR A 75 -3.64 0.78 5.67
CA TYR A 75 -4.49 1.61 4.80
C TYR A 75 -5.61 0.82 4.12
N SER A 76 -5.43 -0.50 3.96
CA SER A 76 -6.45 -1.43 3.45
C SER A 76 -7.31 -2.02 4.57
N GLY A 77 -7.17 -1.56 5.82
CA GLY A 77 -7.90 -2.08 6.99
C GLY A 77 -7.44 -3.48 7.42
N ILE A 78 -6.26 -3.92 6.98
CA ILE A 78 -5.70 -5.22 7.32
C ILE A 78 -4.64 -5.06 8.40
N GLU A 79 -4.84 -5.78 9.49
CA GLU A 79 -3.93 -5.86 10.62
C GLU A 79 -3.65 -7.33 10.97
N GLN A 80 -2.58 -7.58 11.73
CA GLN A 80 -2.25 -8.92 12.26
C GLN A 80 -2.11 -10.02 11.19
N VAL A 81 -1.38 -9.72 10.10
CA VAL A 81 -1.08 -10.68 9.03
C VAL A 81 0.32 -11.26 9.15
N PHE A 82 0.53 -12.45 8.61
CA PHE A 82 1.86 -12.99 8.38
C PHE A 82 2.39 -12.50 7.02
N LEU A 83 3.58 -11.90 7.02
CA LEU A 83 4.28 -11.46 5.81
C LEU A 83 5.64 -12.15 5.66
N ARG A 84 6.04 -12.38 4.41
CA ARG A 84 7.38 -12.85 4.04
C ARG A 84 7.80 -12.19 2.73
N GLN A 85 8.99 -11.61 2.69
CA GLN A 85 9.58 -11.10 1.44
C GLN A 85 9.86 -12.27 0.48
N ILE A 86 9.48 -12.13 -0.79
CA ILE A 86 9.64 -13.17 -1.81
C ILE A 86 10.65 -12.76 -2.89
N TYR A 87 10.58 -11.52 -3.37
CA TYR A 87 11.43 -11.00 -4.45
C TYR A 87 11.60 -9.47 -4.32
N THR A 88 12.52 -8.88 -5.07
CA THR A 88 12.75 -7.42 -5.18
C THR A 88 13.05 -7.03 -6.61
#